data_AF-A0A3D4YJ96-F1
#
_entry.id   AF-A0A3D4YJ96-F1
#
_cell.length_a   1.000
_cell.length_b   1.000
_cell.length_c   1.000
_cell.angle_alpha   90.00
_cell.angle_beta   90.00
_cell.angle_gamma   90.00
#
_symmetry.space_group_name_H-M   'P 1'
#
loop_
_entity.id
_entity.type
_entity.pdbx_description
1 polymer ?
#
loop_
_entity_poly.entity_id
_entity_poly.type
_entity_poly.pdbx_seq_one_letter_code
_entity_poly.pdbx_strand_id
1 'polypeptide(L)'
;DPSRVTIFGESAGGFSVGSLIASPLAKGLFQRAILESGTGIGAGVSSRDDARAVALRFADSLHVYGVGPDAAAHLRALNPDTVLAASLHLGPPGAPAFYPVVDGWVLPHAVDSALASGAANVVAVIAGSNRDEGDEWMGAPTRTFARLMSARGAPAYVYMFSRVGDDSANRARGAYHSAEITFVFGRPHPLQPSAGSTPYDSTLAAAMSDYWVAFATGGNPNGPPTAGKLPRWPRYDSRTDALLELGPEIKARTLVKRAVYDSLDAVARSHGRLRPR
;
A
#
# COMPACT_ATOMS: atom_id res chain seq x y z
N ASP A 1 -24.26 3.41 0.06
CA ASP A 1 -24.44 4.01 -1.28
C ASP A 1 -23.43 3.36 -2.23
N PRO A 2 -23.89 2.52 -3.17
CA PRO A 2 -22.99 1.79 -4.08
C PRO A 2 -22.27 2.69 -5.10
N SER A 3 -22.69 3.95 -5.27
CA SER A 3 -22.00 4.93 -6.11
C SER A 3 -20.86 5.66 -5.37
N ARG A 4 -20.69 5.40 -4.07
CA ARG A 4 -19.67 6.00 -3.20
C ARG A 4 -18.99 4.94 -2.34
N VAL A 5 -18.34 4.00 -3.01
CA VAL A 5 -17.50 2.96 -2.40
C VAL A 5 -16.05 3.42 -2.41
N THR A 6 -15.44 3.36 -1.24
CA THR A 6 -14.00 3.56 -1.02
C THR A 6 -13.43 2.28 -0.45
N ILE A 7 -12.39 1.76 -1.08
CA ILE A 7 -11.59 0.66 -0.51
C ILE A 7 -10.32 1.24 0.10
N PHE A 8 -9.85 0.65 1.19
CA PHE A 8 -8.59 1.04 1.81
C PHE A 8 -7.90 -0.15 2.45
N GLY A 9 -6.58 -0.03 2.62
CA GLY A 9 -5.79 -1.03 3.31
C GLY A 9 -4.38 -0.56 3.56
N GLU A 10 -3.78 -1.15 4.60
CA GLU A 10 -2.40 -0.92 5.03
C GLU A 10 -1.52 -2.11 4.66
N SER A 11 -0.26 -1.86 4.27
CA SER A 11 0.74 -2.89 3.95
C SER A 11 0.23 -3.87 2.89
N ALA A 12 0.11 -5.17 3.23
CA ALA A 12 -0.49 -6.18 2.35
C ALA A 12 -1.94 -5.85 1.92
N GLY A 13 -2.70 -5.15 2.78
CA GLY A 13 -4.00 -4.59 2.43
C GLY A 13 -3.89 -3.49 1.38
N GLY A 14 -2.88 -2.63 1.48
CA GLY A 14 -2.57 -1.62 0.46
C GLY A 14 -2.19 -2.27 -0.87
N PHE A 15 -1.33 -3.30 -0.86
CA PHE A 15 -0.99 -4.09 -2.06
C PHE A 15 -2.23 -4.72 -2.69
N SER A 16 -3.16 -5.18 -1.87
CA SER A 16 -4.45 -5.72 -2.32
C SER A 16 -5.30 -4.63 -2.99
N VAL A 17 -5.35 -3.41 -2.43
CA VAL A 17 -6.02 -2.26 -3.07
C VAL A 17 -5.36 -1.91 -4.41
N GLY A 18 -4.03 -1.86 -4.47
CA GLY A 18 -3.28 -1.65 -5.72
C GLY A 18 -3.58 -2.72 -6.77
N SER A 19 -3.69 -3.98 -6.35
CA SER A 19 -4.08 -5.11 -7.21
C SER A 19 -5.51 -4.97 -7.73
N LEU A 20 -6.46 -4.55 -6.89
CA LEU A 20 -7.83 -4.27 -7.33
C LEU A 20 -7.89 -3.10 -8.32
N ILE A 21 -7.06 -2.08 -8.14
CA ILE A 21 -6.92 -0.99 -9.11
C ILE A 21 -6.38 -1.51 -10.45
N ALA A 22 -5.41 -2.43 -10.43
CA ALA A 22 -4.84 -3.03 -11.64
C ALA A 22 -5.78 -4.05 -12.32
N SER A 23 -6.71 -4.66 -11.58
CA SER A 23 -7.59 -5.72 -12.09
C SER A 23 -8.74 -5.17 -12.95
N PRO A 24 -8.93 -5.65 -14.19
CA PRO A 24 -10.10 -5.29 -14.99
C PRO A 24 -11.42 -5.81 -14.40
N LEU A 25 -11.36 -6.87 -13.58
CA LEU A 25 -12.55 -7.45 -12.93
C LEU A 25 -13.14 -6.52 -11.87
N ALA A 26 -12.36 -5.57 -11.36
CA ALA A 26 -12.82 -4.62 -10.35
C ALA A 26 -13.40 -3.31 -10.94
N LYS A 27 -13.49 -3.22 -12.28
CA LYS A 27 -13.95 -2.01 -12.98
C LYS A 27 -15.35 -1.61 -12.54
N GLY A 28 -15.48 -0.39 -12.02
CA GLY A 28 -16.74 0.19 -11.57
C GLY A 28 -17.21 -0.24 -10.18
N LEU A 29 -16.49 -1.14 -9.49
CA LEU A 29 -16.89 -1.61 -8.15
C LEU A 29 -16.58 -0.61 -7.03
N PHE A 30 -15.63 0.29 -7.25
CA PHE A 30 -15.27 1.36 -6.33
C PHE A 30 -14.90 2.63 -7.10
N GLN A 31 -15.06 3.78 -6.44
CA GLN A 31 -14.80 5.10 -7.04
C GLN A 31 -13.57 5.76 -6.42
N ARG A 32 -13.07 5.22 -5.31
CA ARG A 32 -12.00 5.79 -4.49
C ARG A 32 -11.18 4.70 -3.83
N ALA A 33 -9.90 4.98 -3.62
CA ALA A 33 -9.01 4.08 -2.92
C ALA A 33 -8.05 4.83 -1.99
N ILE A 34 -7.71 4.23 -0.86
CA ILE A 34 -6.67 4.71 0.04
C ILE A 34 -5.63 3.59 0.21
N LEU A 35 -4.37 3.89 -0.10
CA LEU A 35 -3.26 2.94 -0.05
C LEU A 35 -2.28 3.42 1.02
N GLU A 36 -2.27 2.74 2.16
CA GLU A 36 -1.45 3.09 3.32
C GLU A 36 -0.23 2.16 3.31
N SER A 37 0.96 2.73 3.08
CA SER A 37 2.22 1.99 3.22
C SER A 37 2.24 0.69 2.39
N GLY A 38 1.81 0.76 1.13
CA GLY A 38 1.84 -0.38 0.21
C GLY A 38 1.01 -0.17 -1.04
N THR A 39 1.60 0.23 -2.16
CA THR A 39 0.83 0.54 -3.39
C THR A 39 0.80 -0.57 -4.43
N GLY A 40 1.69 -1.56 -4.30
CA GLY A 40 1.91 -2.63 -5.29
C GLY A 40 2.82 -2.23 -6.44
N ILE A 41 3.36 -0.99 -6.46
CA ILE A 41 4.42 -0.61 -7.40
C ILE A 41 5.70 -1.37 -7.06
N GLY A 42 6.21 -2.15 -8.01
CA GLY A 42 7.49 -2.87 -7.88
C GLY A 42 7.51 -4.01 -6.84
N ALA A 43 6.42 -4.23 -6.10
CA ALA A 43 6.29 -5.23 -5.04
C ALA A 43 4.83 -5.73 -4.93
N GLY A 44 4.60 -6.77 -4.12
CA GLY A 44 3.25 -7.26 -3.78
C GLY A 44 2.54 -8.08 -4.87
N VAL A 45 3.13 -8.23 -6.06
CA VAL A 45 2.65 -9.14 -7.12
C VAL A 45 3.83 -9.90 -7.73
N SER A 46 3.78 -11.23 -7.71
CA SER A 46 4.80 -12.12 -8.27
C SER A 46 4.55 -12.41 -9.75
N SER A 47 5.63 -12.67 -10.49
CA SER A 47 5.52 -13.29 -11.81
C SER A 47 5.01 -14.74 -11.68
N ARG A 48 4.46 -15.29 -12.78
CA ARG A 48 4.05 -16.71 -12.79
C ARG A 48 5.24 -17.65 -12.55
N ASP A 49 6.41 -17.30 -13.07
CA ASP A 49 7.61 -18.12 -12.94
C ASP A 49 8.12 -18.13 -11.51
N ASP A 50 8.17 -16.97 -10.84
CA ASP A 50 8.54 -16.88 -9.42
C ASP A 50 7.53 -17.63 -8.54
N ALA A 51 6.23 -17.43 -8.79
CA ALA A 51 5.17 -18.14 -8.06
C ALA A 51 5.25 -19.65 -8.27
N ARG A 52 5.57 -20.12 -9.49
CA ARG A 52 5.80 -21.53 -9.78
C ARG A 52 7.02 -22.06 -9.04
N ALA A 53 8.13 -21.32 -9.02
CA ALA A 53 9.33 -21.72 -8.30
C ALA A 53 9.07 -21.85 -6.79
N VAL A 54 8.32 -20.91 -6.20
CA VAL A 54 7.87 -21.00 -4.81
C VAL A 54 6.98 -22.23 -4.60
N ALA A 55 5.98 -22.45 -5.45
CA ALA A 55 5.06 -23.57 -5.33
C ALA A 55 5.76 -24.94 -5.43
N LEU A 56 6.79 -25.06 -6.28
CA LEU A 56 7.59 -26.28 -6.39
C LEU A 56 8.40 -26.56 -5.12
N ARG A 57 9.08 -25.54 -4.56
CA ARG A 57 9.79 -25.69 -3.28
C ARG A 57 8.83 -26.03 -2.14
N PHE A 58 7.63 -25.46 -2.17
CA PHE A 58 6.60 -25.75 -1.18
C PHE A 58 6.15 -27.20 -1.25
N ALA A 59 5.81 -27.68 -2.44
CA ALA A 59 5.41 -29.06 -2.65
C ALA A 59 6.52 -30.05 -2.24
N ASP A 60 7.76 -29.75 -2.59
CA ASP A 60 8.94 -30.55 -2.18
C ASP A 60 9.10 -30.62 -0.65
N SER A 61 8.89 -29.50 0.06
CA SER A 61 8.93 -29.46 1.53
C SER A 61 7.86 -30.33 2.21
N LEU A 62 6.81 -30.68 1.47
CA LEU A 62 5.70 -31.54 1.89
C LEU A 62 5.81 -32.95 1.28
N HIS A 63 6.93 -33.29 0.66
CA HIS A 63 7.14 -34.55 -0.06
C HIS A 63 6.10 -34.82 -1.17
N VAL A 64 5.56 -33.76 -1.76
CA VAL A 64 4.67 -33.83 -2.93
C VAL A 64 5.48 -33.55 -4.18
N TYR A 65 5.69 -34.60 -4.98
CA TYR A 65 6.47 -34.54 -6.20
C TYR A 65 5.59 -34.48 -7.46
N GLY A 66 6.15 -33.91 -8.53
CA GLY A 66 5.46 -33.74 -9.81
C GLY A 66 4.78 -32.37 -9.98
N VAL A 67 4.02 -32.21 -11.06
CA VAL A 67 3.32 -30.97 -11.42
C VAL A 67 1.93 -31.26 -11.96
N GLY A 68 1.05 -30.24 -11.97
CA GLY A 68 -0.27 -30.35 -12.55
C GLY A 68 -1.35 -30.84 -11.59
N PRO A 69 -2.48 -31.35 -12.11
CA PRO A 69 -3.66 -31.68 -11.31
C PRO A 69 -3.41 -32.69 -10.19
N ASP A 70 -2.57 -33.70 -10.43
CA ASP A 70 -2.29 -34.76 -9.46
C ASP A 70 -1.49 -34.24 -8.26
N ALA A 71 -0.42 -33.47 -8.50
CA ALA A 71 0.32 -32.80 -7.44
C ALA A 71 -0.58 -31.83 -6.64
N ALA A 72 -1.48 -31.12 -7.32
CA ALA A 72 -2.46 -30.26 -6.66
C ALA A 72 -3.49 -31.06 -5.84
N ALA A 73 -3.90 -32.25 -6.30
CA ALA A 73 -4.80 -33.13 -5.56
C ALA A 73 -4.11 -33.68 -4.30
N HIS A 74 -2.84 -34.07 -4.39
CA HIS A 74 -2.04 -34.49 -3.24
C HIS A 74 -1.91 -33.38 -2.20
N LEU A 75 -1.57 -32.15 -2.62
CA LEU A 75 -1.51 -30.99 -1.72
C LEU A 75 -2.85 -30.73 -1.01
N ARG A 76 -3.98 -30.87 -1.71
CA ARG A 76 -5.32 -30.69 -1.13
C ARG A 76 -5.71 -31.79 -0.13
N ALA A 77 -5.14 -32.98 -0.26
CA ALA A 77 -5.40 -34.09 0.64
C ALA A 77 -4.61 -34.01 1.96
N LEU A 78 -3.60 -33.15 2.04
CA LEU A 78 -2.82 -32.93 3.26
C LEU A 78 -3.66 -32.23 4.34
N ASN A 79 -3.27 -32.42 5.59
CA ASN A 79 -3.84 -31.69 6.71
C ASN A 79 -3.54 -30.18 6.56
N PRO A 80 -4.53 -29.29 6.72
CA PRO A 80 -4.35 -27.85 6.53
C PRO A 80 -3.33 -27.21 7.50
N ASP A 81 -3.19 -27.73 8.72
CA ASP A 81 -2.19 -27.25 9.67
C ASP A 81 -0.77 -27.59 9.22
N THR A 82 -0.58 -28.76 8.59
CA THR A 82 0.70 -29.14 7.97
C THR A 82 1.04 -28.22 6.81
N VAL A 83 0.06 -27.92 5.95
CA VAL A 83 0.21 -26.98 4.82
C VAL A 83 0.58 -25.58 5.33
N LEU A 84 -0.13 -25.09 6.36
CA LEU A 84 0.15 -23.79 6.97
C LEU A 84 1.55 -23.74 7.59
N ALA A 85 1.91 -24.73 8.41
CA ALA A 85 3.22 -24.78 9.07
C ALA A 85 4.37 -24.77 8.06
N ALA A 86 4.28 -25.56 6.99
CA ALA A 86 5.28 -25.57 5.92
C ALA A 86 5.38 -24.21 5.21
N SER A 87 4.24 -23.52 5.02
CA SER A 87 4.22 -22.23 4.31
C SER A 87 4.99 -21.13 5.06
N LEU A 88 5.01 -21.19 6.40
CA LEU A 88 5.70 -20.24 7.28
C LEU A 88 7.24 -20.41 7.25
N HIS A 89 7.76 -21.47 6.63
CA HIS A 89 9.19 -21.80 6.60
C HIS A 89 9.80 -21.78 5.19
N LEU A 90 9.02 -21.38 4.19
CA LEU A 90 9.41 -21.44 2.78
C LEU A 90 10.30 -20.27 2.32
N GLY A 91 10.42 -19.22 3.13
CA GLY A 91 11.16 -17.99 2.82
C GLY A 91 11.98 -17.48 4.01
N PRO A 92 12.63 -16.31 3.86
CA PRO A 92 13.31 -15.65 4.96
C PRO A 92 12.37 -15.48 6.17
N PRO A 93 12.87 -15.61 7.41
CA PRO A 93 12.06 -15.41 8.60
C PRO A 93 11.30 -14.08 8.54
N GLY A 94 9.96 -14.15 8.67
CA GLY A 94 9.09 -12.98 8.69
C GLY A 94 8.64 -12.45 7.32
N ALA A 95 9.03 -13.07 6.20
CA ALA A 95 8.55 -12.69 4.86
C ALA A 95 7.57 -13.76 4.31
N PRO A 96 6.35 -13.39 3.88
CA PRO A 96 5.45 -14.35 3.26
C PRO A 96 6.05 -14.83 1.94
N ALA A 97 5.92 -16.13 1.65
CA ALA A 97 6.42 -16.70 0.40
C ALA A 97 5.39 -16.62 -0.74
N PHE A 98 4.11 -16.56 -0.40
CA PHE A 98 3.00 -16.49 -1.34
C PHE A 98 2.44 -15.07 -1.44
N TYR A 99 2.33 -14.58 -2.67
CA TYR A 99 1.79 -13.26 -3.02
C TYR A 99 0.74 -13.41 -4.13
N PRO A 100 -0.07 -12.37 -4.39
CA PRO A 100 -0.78 -12.24 -5.66
C PRO A 100 0.14 -12.52 -6.85
N VAL A 101 -0.40 -13.10 -7.92
CA VAL A 101 0.36 -13.51 -9.10
C VAL A 101 -0.21 -12.82 -10.33
N VAL A 102 0.64 -12.47 -11.30
CA VAL A 102 0.21 -12.08 -12.65
C VAL A 102 -0.41 -13.30 -13.36
N ASP A 103 -1.66 -13.61 -13.04
CA ASP A 103 -2.36 -14.82 -13.46
C ASP A 103 -3.03 -14.67 -14.84
N GLY A 104 -2.91 -13.53 -15.53
CA GLY A 104 -3.54 -13.36 -16.85
C GLY A 104 -5.07 -13.22 -16.80
N TRP A 105 -5.69 -13.28 -15.62
CA TRP A 105 -7.15 -13.22 -15.45
C TRP A 105 -7.55 -12.17 -14.41
N VAL A 106 -7.30 -12.41 -13.12
CA VAL A 106 -7.52 -11.41 -12.06
C VAL A 106 -6.52 -10.27 -12.21
N LEU A 107 -5.24 -10.59 -12.43
CA LEU A 107 -4.15 -9.66 -12.69
C LEU A 107 -3.47 -10.02 -14.03
N PRO A 108 -3.92 -9.41 -15.14
CA PRO A 108 -3.24 -9.56 -16.42
C PRO A 108 -1.83 -8.97 -16.44
N HIS A 109 -1.58 -7.96 -15.60
CA HIS A 109 -0.32 -7.25 -15.47
C HIS A 109 -0.02 -6.95 -14.00
N ALA A 110 1.26 -6.73 -13.68
CA ALA A 110 1.65 -6.10 -12.43
C ALA A 110 1.08 -4.67 -12.32
N VAL A 111 0.97 -4.13 -11.10
CA VAL A 111 0.29 -2.85 -10.82
C VAL A 111 0.93 -1.68 -11.57
N ASP A 112 2.26 -1.60 -11.56
CA ASP A 112 3.03 -0.58 -12.28
C ASP A 112 2.78 -0.63 -13.80
N SER A 113 2.76 -1.85 -14.36
CA SER A 113 2.52 -2.08 -15.79
C SER A 113 1.08 -1.75 -16.19
N ALA A 114 0.10 -2.10 -15.35
CA ALA A 114 -1.30 -1.73 -15.58
C ALA A 114 -1.51 -0.22 -15.52
N LEU A 115 -0.82 0.47 -14.61
CA LEU A 115 -0.89 1.92 -14.49
C LEU A 115 -0.24 2.62 -15.69
N ALA A 116 0.97 2.21 -16.07
CA ALA A 116 1.73 2.80 -17.16
C ALA A 116 1.07 2.62 -18.54
N SER A 117 0.52 1.43 -18.81
CA SER A 117 -0.12 1.09 -20.10
C SER A 117 -1.54 1.63 -20.27
N GLY A 118 -2.16 2.15 -19.21
CA GLY A 118 -3.56 2.57 -19.26
C GLY A 118 -4.57 1.48 -18.90
N ALA A 119 -4.15 0.26 -18.55
CA ALA A 119 -5.06 -0.85 -18.23
C ALA A 119 -5.73 -0.74 -16.85
N ALA A 120 -5.10 -0.06 -15.88
CA ALA A 120 -5.64 0.09 -14.53
C ALA A 120 -6.90 0.97 -14.47
N ASN A 121 -7.72 0.78 -13.43
CA ASN A 121 -8.91 1.57 -13.13
C ASN A 121 -8.52 2.98 -12.63
N VAL A 122 -9.04 4.03 -13.27
CA VAL A 122 -8.78 5.42 -12.88
C VAL A 122 -9.82 5.87 -11.86
N VAL A 123 -9.41 5.94 -10.60
CA VAL A 123 -10.23 6.37 -9.45
C VAL A 123 -9.52 7.48 -8.67
N ALA A 124 -10.25 8.21 -7.80
CA ALA A 124 -9.58 9.12 -6.88
C ALA A 124 -8.76 8.32 -5.85
N VAL A 125 -7.55 8.79 -5.51
CA VAL A 125 -6.66 8.07 -4.58
C VAL A 125 -6.07 8.96 -3.50
N ILE A 126 -5.95 8.40 -2.30
CA ILE A 126 -4.94 8.79 -1.30
C ILE A 126 -3.87 7.69 -1.32
N ALA A 127 -2.60 8.06 -1.40
CA ALA A 127 -1.48 7.13 -1.22
C ALA A 127 -0.55 7.71 -0.14
N GLY A 128 -0.04 6.89 0.76
CA GLY A 128 0.89 7.36 1.77
C GLY A 128 1.89 6.31 2.21
N SER A 129 2.84 6.78 3.00
CA SER A 129 3.91 5.99 3.60
C SER A 129 4.31 6.65 4.91
N ASN A 130 4.85 5.87 5.83
CA ASN A 130 5.47 6.39 7.04
C ASN A 130 6.89 6.87 6.74
N ARG A 131 7.40 7.84 7.51
CA ARG A 131 8.70 8.48 7.23
C ARG A 131 9.87 7.51 7.34
N ASP A 132 9.80 6.57 8.28
CA ASP A 132 10.92 5.76 8.75
C ASP A 132 10.68 4.25 8.48
N GLU A 133 10.00 3.91 7.38
CA GLU A 133 9.63 2.52 7.02
C GLU A 133 10.34 1.94 5.77
N GLY A 134 11.26 2.71 5.17
CA GLY A 134 12.05 2.27 4.02
C GLY A 134 11.62 2.93 2.70
N ASP A 135 12.49 3.79 2.17
CA ASP A 135 12.20 4.57 0.96
C ASP A 135 12.08 3.70 -0.30
N GLU A 136 12.90 2.65 -0.44
CA GLU A 136 12.86 1.75 -1.60
C GLU A 136 11.56 0.92 -1.64
N TRP A 137 11.03 0.54 -0.48
CA TRP A 137 9.90 -0.38 -0.36
C TRP A 137 8.55 0.30 -0.27
N MET A 138 8.47 1.48 0.37
CA MET A 138 7.18 2.15 0.62
C MET A 138 7.18 3.57 0.09
N GLY A 139 8.18 4.37 0.44
CA GLY A 139 8.22 5.80 0.10
C GLY A 139 8.20 6.09 -1.41
N ALA A 140 9.18 5.58 -2.15
CA ALA A 140 9.28 5.77 -3.59
C ALA A 140 8.11 5.12 -4.36
N PRO A 141 7.72 3.86 -4.06
CA PRO A 141 6.49 3.25 -4.60
C PRO A 141 5.22 4.10 -4.40
N THR A 142 5.05 4.73 -3.23
CA THR A 142 3.92 5.62 -2.95
C THR A 142 3.89 6.85 -3.86
N ARG A 143 5.03 7.54 -4.01
CA ARG A 143 5.14 8.68 -4.93
C ARG A 143 4.87 8.26 -6.37
N THR A 144 5.46 7.15 -6.79
CA THR A 144 5.37 6.69 -8.18
C THR A 144 3.95 6.25 -8.53
N PHE A 145 3.24 5.60 -7.62
CA PHE A 145 1.82 5.33 -7.77
C PHE A 145 1.00 6.61 -7.98
N ALA A 146 1.15 7.61 -7.10
CA ALA A 146 0.44 8.88 -7.20
C ALA A 146 0.74 9.63 -8.51
N ARG A 147 2.00 9.58 -8.97
CA ARG A 147 2.43 10.14 -10.26
C ARG A 147 1.78 9.47 -11.46
N LEU A 148 1.69 8.14 -11.46
CA LEU A 148 1.05 7.40 -12.55
C LEU A 148 -0.46 7.64 -12.58
N MET A 149 -1.12 7.68 -11.42
CA MET A 149 -2.55 8.00 -11.31
C MET A 149 -2.84 9.44 -11.74
N SER A 150 -2.10 10.42 -11.21
CA SER A 150 -2.30 11.85 -11.52
C SER A 150 -2.15 12.15 -13.02
N ALA A 151 -1.17 11.53 -13.67
CA ALA A 151 -0.98 11.71 -15.11
C ALA A 151 -2.07 11.10 -16.00
N ARG A 152 -2.90 10.23 -15.43
CA ARG A 152 -4.11 9.71 -16.07
C ARG A 152 -5.35 10.55 -15.72
N GLY A 153 -5.16 11.71 -15.08
CA GLY A 153 -6.22 12.65 -14.72
C GLY A 153 -6.91 12.36 -13.39
N ALA A 154 -6.55 11.28 -12.69
CA ALA A 154 -7.16 10.96 -11.40
C ALA A 154 -6.83 12.04 -10.33
N PRO A 155 -7.79 12.39 -9.46
CA PRO A 155 -7.46 13.09 -8.21
C PRO A 155 -6.56 12.20 -7.36
N ALA A 156 -5.34 12.66 -7.09
CA ALA A 156 -4.39 11.96 -6.24
C ALA A 156 -3.95 12.88 -5.11
N TYR A 157 -3.79 12.32 -3.91
CA TYR A 157 -3.34 13.00 -2.70
C TYR A 157 -2.28 12.14 -2.04
N VAL A 158 -1.17 12.75 -1.61
CA VAL A 158 -0.07 12.02 -0.96
C VAL A 158 0.06 12.47 0.48
N TYR A 159 0.23 11.53 1.42
CA TYR A 159 0.67 11.86 2.78
C TYR A 159 2.02 11.23 3.11
N MET A 160 2.70 11.82 4.10
CA MET A 160 3.78 11.19 4.83
C MET A 160 3.45 11.23 6.32
N PHE A 161 3.33 10.07 6.96
CA PHE A 161 3.11 10.02 8.39
C PHE A 161 4.45 10.08 9.13
N SER A 162 4.57 10.98 10.10
CA SER A 162 5.85 11.29 10.75
C SER A 162 5.81 11.34 12.27
N ARG A 163 4.69 10.93 12.89
CA ARG A 163 4.58 10.81 14.35
C ARG A 163 5.40 9.61 14.86
N VAL A 164 6.35 9.90 15.74
CA VAL A 164 7.17 8.93 16.48
C VAL A 164 6.61 8.75 17.89
N GLY A 165 6.53 7.51 18.38
CA GLY A 165 6.08 7.22 19.75
C GLY A 165 6.99 7.83 20.83
N ASP A 166 6.41 8.14 22.00
CA ASP A 166 7.13 8.82 23.08
C ASP A 166 7.96 7.86 23.97
N ASP A 167 7.65 6.56 23.95
CA ASP A 167 8.42 5.54 24.65
C ASP A 167 9.73 5.19 23.93
N SER A 168 10.71 4.69 24.69
CA SER A 168 12.06 4.40 24.18
C SER A 168 12.07 3.40 23.02
N ALA A 169 11.18 2.40 23.03
CA ALA A 169 11.12 1.38 21.99
C ALA A 169 10.63 1.98 20.67
N ASN A 170 9.57 2.79 20.69
CA ASN A 170 9.04 3.44 19.49
C ASN A 170 9.92 4.61 19.01
N ARG A 171 10.61 5.33 19.90
CA ARG A 171 11.59 6.34 19.50
C ARG A 171 12.71 5.76 18.65
N ALA A 172 13.20 4.58 19.00
CA ALA A 172 14.25 3.90 18.24
C ALA A 172 13.79 3.44 16.85
N ARG A 173 12.49 3.20 16.67
CA ARG A 173 11.88 2.76 15.40
C ARG A 173 11.46 3.93 14.50
N GLY A 174 11.33 5.14 15.03
CA GLY A 174 10.81 6.29 14.29
C GLY A 174 9.31 6.16 13.98
N ALA A 175 8.86 6.80 12.90
CA ALA A 175 7.55 6.55 12.30
C ALA A 175 7.65 5.29 11.42
N TYR A 176 7.67 4.15 12.09
CA TYR A 176 7.89 2.83 11.51
C TYR A 176 6.66 2.33 10.74
N HIS A 177 6.82 1.25 9.97
CA HIS A 177 5.74 0.62 9.22
C HIS A 177 4.53 0.27 10.12
N SER A 178 3.31 0.54 9.69
CA SER A 178 2.06 0.35 10.44
C SER A 178 1.80 1.31 11.61
N ALA A 179 2.65 2.31 11.86
CA ALA A 179 2.48 3.24 12.97
C ALA A 179 1.24 4.16 12.84
N GLU A 180 0.70 4.32 11.63
CA GLU A 180 -0.43 5.20 11.33
C GLU A 180 -1.80 4.53 11.57
N ILE A 181 -1.87 3.19 11.58
CA ILE A 181 -3.13 2.42 11.70
C ILE A 181 -3.97 2.90 12.88
N THR A 182 -3.33 3.09 14.04
CA THR A 182 -4.03 3.47 15.28
C THR A 182 -4.69 4.85 15.17
N PHE A 183 -4.16 5.75 14.34
CA PHE A 183 -4.68 7.09 14.12
C PHE A 183 -5.84 7.11 13.13
N VAL A 184 -5.82 6.21 12.14
CA VAL A 184 -6.94 6.03 11.20
C VAL A 184 -8.19 5.52 11.93
N PHE A 185 -8.03 4.55 12.84
CA PHE A 185 -9.16 3.92 13.56
C PHE A 185 -9.56 4.60 14.88
N GLY A 186 -8.85 5.65 15.30
CA GLY A 186 -9.21 6.46 16.47
C GLY A 186 -9.21 5.70 17.80
N ARG A 187 -8.45 4.61 17.94
CA ARG A 187 -8.35 3.80 19.16
C ARG A 187 -6.91 3.37 19.41
N PRO A 188 -6.49 3.17 20.67
CA PRO A 188 -5.22 2.52 20.96
C PRO A 188 -5.25 1.09 20.41
N HIS A 189 -4.35 0.82 19.46
CA HIS A 189 -4.18 -0.51 18.88
C HIS A 189 -3.48 -1.43 19.91
N PRO A 190 -3.86 -2.72 20.05
CA PRO A 190 -3.19 -3.65 20.97
C PRO A 190 -1.68 -3.82 20.68
N LEU A 191 -1.24 -3.53 19.45
CA LEU A 191 0.19 -3.51 19.07
C LEU A 191 0.91 -2.17 19.37
N GLN A 192 0.18 -1.12 19.74
CA GLN A 192 0.76 0.19 20.04
C GLN A 192 0.03 0.88 21.21
N PRO A 193 0.07 0.31 22.44
CA PRO A 193 -0.70 0.84 23.58
C PRO A 193 -0.31 2.27 24.00
N SER A 194 0.90 2.71 23.65
CA SER A 194 1.41 4.05 23.94
C SER A 194 1.03 5.09 22.88
N ALA A 195 0.60 4.69 21.68
CA ALA A 195 0.06 5.61 20.70
C ALA A 195 -1.38 5.97 21.06
N GLY A 196 -1.70 7.26 21.12
CA GLY A 196 -2.98 7.73 21.66
C GLY A 196 -2.93 8.08 23.15
N SER A 197 -1.74 8.09 23.77
CA SER A 197 -1.57 8.44 25.17
C SER A 197 -1.46 9.95 25.43
N THR A 198 -1.37 10.76 24.37
CA THR A 198 -1.22 12.21 24.46
C THR A 198 -2.40 12.96 23.82
N PRO A 199 -2.74 14.18 24.27
CA PRO A 199 -3.74 15.03 23.60
C PRO A 199 -3.42 15.32 22.13
N TYR A 200 -2.12 15.38 21.81
CA TYR A 200 -1.62 15.52 20.46
C TYR A 200 -2.03 14.31 19.59
N ASP A 201 -1.87 13.08 20.10
CA ASP A 201 -2.22 11.88 19.34
C ASP A 201 -3.72 11.83 19.03
N SER A 202 -4.57 12.21 20.00
CA SER A 202 -6.02 12.33 19.81
C SER A 202 -6.37 13.37 18.74
N THR A 203 -5.64 14.49 18.68
CA THR A 203 -5.85 15.54 17.67
C THR A 203 -5.46 15.04 16.28
N LEU A 204 -4.31 14.36 16.16
CA LEU A 204 -3.88 13.76 14.90
C LEU A 204 -4.84 12.67 14.43
N ALA A 205 -5.28 11.80 15.33
CA ALA A 205 -6.23 10.72 15.03
C ALA A 205 -7.59 11.27 14.56
N ALA A 206 -8.11 12.29 15.25
CA ALA A 206 -9.34 12.96 14.83
C ALA A 206 -9.19 13.58 13.43
N ALA A 207 -8.08 14.27 13.16
CA ALA A 207 -7.84 14.86 11.85
C ALA A 207 -7.68 13.81 10.74
N MET A 208 -6.97 12.71 10.99
CA MET A 208 -6.83 11.61 10.02
C MET A 208 -8.18 10.97 9.72
N SER A 209 -8.96 10.63 10.74
CA SER A 209 -10.32 10.10 10.56
C SER A 209 -11.19 11.06 9.73
N ASP A 210 -11.15 12.35 10.03
CA ASP A 210 -11.90 13.37 9.29
C ASP A 210 -11.47 13.48 7.81
N TYR A 211 -10.16 13.41 7.51
CA TYR A 211 -9.67 13.38 6.12
C TYR A 211 -10.13 12.11 5.37
N TRP A 212 -10.07 10.94 6.01
CA TRP A 212 -10.50 9.68 5.44
C TRP A 212 -12.01 9.69 5.16
N VAL A 213 -12.82 10.22 6.09
CA VAL A 213 -14.27 10.38 5.91
C VAL A 213 -14.59 11.38 4.80
N ALA A 214 -13.93 12.55 4.76
CA ALA A 214 -14.12 13.53 3.70
C ALA A 214 -13.79 12.95 2.33
N PHE A 215 -12.67 12.21 2.25
CA PHE A 215 -12.27 11.54 1.03
C PHE A 215 -13.27 10.44 0.65
N ALA A 216 -13.68 9.58 1.58
CA ALA A 216 -14.64 8.51 1.28
C ALA A 216 -16.00 9.06 0.80
N THR A 217 -16.41 10.21 1.33
CA THR A 217 -17.66 10.88 1.00
C THR A 217 -17.63 11.56 -0.37
N GLY A 218 -16.56 12.31 -0.66
CA GLY A 218 -16.51 13.24 -1.81
C GLY A 218 -15.37 13.00 -2.79
N GLY A 219 -14.34 12.25 -2.43
CA GLY A 219 -13.12 12.05 -3.22
C GLY A 219 -12.13 13.21 -3.10
N ASN A 220 -12.40 14.13 -2.17
CA ASN A 220 -11.56 15.27 -1.83
C ASN A 220 -11.40 15.31 -0.30
N PRO A 221 -10.20 15.10 0.24
CA PRO A 221 -9.97 15.13 1.68
C PRO A 221 -10.21 16.53 2.28
N ASN A 222 -10.37 17.59 1.45
CA ASN A 222 -10.67 18.94 1.90
C ASN A 222 -12.18 19.27 1.95
N GLY A 223 -13.05 18.27 1.69
CA GLY A 223 -14.51 18.42 1.84
C GLY A 223 -14.95 18.30 3.30
N PRO A 224 -16.24 18.50 3.62
CA PRO A 224 -16.75 18.21 4.96
C PRO A 224 -16.40 16.75 5.38
N PRO A 225 -15.94 16.49 6.62
CA PRO A 225 -15.91 17.40 7.77
C PRO A 225 -14.70 18.35 7.87
N THR A 226 -13.69 18.25 7.00
CA THR A 226 -12.41 18.97 7.14
C THR A 226 -12.44 20.42 6.63
N ALA A 227 -13.41 20.76 5.78
CA ALA A 227 -13.51 22.05 5.10
C ALA A 227 -13.41 23.24 6.08
N GLY A 228 -12.35 24.03 5.94
CA GLY A 228 -12.08 25.22 6.77
C GLY A 228 -11.63 24.93 8.20
N LYS A 229 -11.51 23.66 8.60
CA LYS A 229 -11.11 23.23 9.95
C LYS A 229 -9.71 22.66 10.00
N LEU A 230 -9.32 21.92 8.98
CA LEU A 230 -8.02 21.27 8.91
C LEU A 230 -7.11 21.93 7.86
N PRO A 231 -5.78 21.79 8.00
CA PRO A 231 -4.82 22.22 6.98
C PRO A 231 -5.17 21.70 5.60
N ARG A 232 -5.01 22.53 4.56
CA ARG A 232 -5.36 22.09 3.20
C ARG A 232 -4.40 20.99 2.73
N TRP A 233 -4.96 19.85 2.32
CA TRP A 233 -4.22 18.78 1.66
C TRP A 233 -4.08 19.09 0.16
N PRO A 234 -2.86 19.35 -0.34
CA PRO A 234 -2.66 19.63 -1.75
C PRO A 234 -2.98 18.40 -2.61
N ARG A 235 -3.62 18.63 -3.77
CA ARG A 235 -3.68 17.61 -4.82
C ARG A 235 -2.26 17.38 -5.35
N TYR A 236 -1.88 16.12 -5.54
CA TYR A 236 -0.55 15.74 -6.00
C TYR A 236 -0.28 16.25 -7.42
N ASP A 237 0.87 16.90 -7.58
CA ASP A 237 1.43 17.37 -8.85
C ASP A 237 2.88 16.89 -8.92
N SER A 238 3.24 16.16 -9.99
CA SER A 238 4.58 15.61 -10.17
C SER A 238 5.68 16.67 -10.31
N ARG A 239 5.31 17.94 -10.56
CA ARG A 239 6.26 19.06 -10.62
C ARG A 239 6.68 19.52 -9.22
N THR A 240 5.78 19.46 -8.25
CA THR A 240 6.01 19.94 -6.88
C THR A 240 6.23 18.81 -5.90
N ASP A 241 5.77 17.59 -6.19
CA ASP A 241 5.74 16.46 -5.25
C ASP A 241 5.13 16.88 -3.88
N ALA A 242 4.08 17.71 -3.93
CA ALA A 242 3.41 18.19 -2.73
C ALA A 242 2.65 17.06 -2.02
N LEU A 243 2.73 17.04 -0.69
CA LEU A 243 2.09 16.06 0.19
C LEU A 243 1.57 16.73 1.47
N LEU A 244 0.75 16.01 2.23
CA LEU A 244 0.40 16.39 3.60
C LEU A 244 1.26 15.58 4.58
N GLU A 245 2.03 16.27 5.42
CA GLU A 245 2.70 15.62 6.53
C GLU A 245 1.69 15.44 7.67
N LEU A 246 1.54 14.21 8.15
CA LEU A 246 0.69 13.80 9.26
C LEU A 246 1.60 13.45 10.44
N GLY A 247 1.96 14.45 11.23
CA GLY A 247 2.92 14.34 12.32
C GLY A 247 2.72 15.45 13.35
N PRO A 248 3.78 15.80 14.12
CA PRO A 248 3.71 16.79 15.20
C PRO A 248 2.98 18.08 14.82
N GLU A 249 3.12 18.47 13.56
CA GLU A 249 2.23 19.40 12.88
C GLU A 249 1.60 18.72 11.67
N ILE A 250 0.30 18.90 11.49
CA ILE A 250 -0.37 18.58 10.23
C ILE A 250 -0.13 19.73 9.27
N LYS A 251 0.64 19.53 8.20
CA LYS A 251 0.96 20.63 7.29
C LYS A 251 1.37 20.15 5.91
N ALA A 252 1.01 20.93 4.90
CA ALA A 252 1.48 20.70 3.55
C ALA A 252 3.02 20.82 3.48
N ARG A 253 3.64 19.93 2.74
CA ARG A 253 5.08 19.88 2.47
C ARG A 253 5.32 19.62 1.00
N THR A 254 6.55 19.88 0.58
CA THR A 254 7.13 19.31 -0.64
C THR A 254 7.96 18.11 -0.22
N LEU A 255 7.88 17.01 -0.97
CA LEU A 255 8.70 15.84 -0.70
C LEU A 255 10.20 16.19 -0.75
N VAL A 256 10.85 16.16 0.41
CA VAL A 256 12.27 16.54 0.56
C VAL A 256 13.19 15.50 -0.09
N LYS A 257 12.78 14.22 -0.11
CA LYS A 257 13.56 13.09 -0.65
C LYS A 257 13.49 12.93 -2.17
N ARG A 258 13.11 13.98 -2.91
CA ARG A 258 12.87 13.92 -4.36
C ARG A 258 14.02 13.27 -5.15
N ALA A 259 15.27 13.69 -4.92
CA ALA A 259 16.43 13.17 -5.64
C ALA A 259 16.70 11.68 -5.35
N VAL A 260 16.44 11.24 -4.12
CA VAL A 260 16.54 9.83 -3.73
C VAL A 260 15.48 9.02 -4.47
N TYR A 261 14.23 9.48 -4.48
CA TYR A 261 13.14 8.76 -5.13
C TYR A 261 13.30 8.78 -6.65
N ASP A 262 13.84 9.85 -7.25
CA ASP A 262 14.18 9.89 -8.67
C ASP A 262 15.28 8.87 -9.01
N SER A 263 16.28 8.70 -8.15
CA SER A 263 17.32 7.67 -8.29
C SER A 263 16.73 6.26 -8.17
N LEU A 264 15.87 6.02 -7.19
CA LEU A 264 15.18 4.74 -7.00
C LEU A 264 14.28 4.39 -8.19
N ASP A 265 13.54 5.38 -8.73
CA ASP A 265 12.74 5.20 -9.95
C ASP A 265 13.63 4.82 -11.15
N ALA A 266 14.81 5.44 -11.28
CA ALA A 266 15.75 5.13 -12.36
C ALA A 266 16.32 3.71 -12.26
N VAL A 267 16.69 3.28 -11.05
CA VAL A 267 17.14 1.91 -10.76
C VAL A 267 16.02 0.90 -11.01
N ALA A 268 14.80 1.19 -10.56
CA ALA A 268 13.65 0.31 -10.81
C ALA A 268 13.38 0.15 -12.31
N ARG A 269 13.55 1.21 -13.11
CA ARG A 269 13.44 1.14 -14.59
C ARG A 269 14.54 0.31 -15.22
N SER A 270 15.79 0.47 -14.80
CA SER A 270 16.92 -0.29 -15.38
C SER A 270 16.79 -1.79 -15.13
N HIS A 271 16.14 -2.19 -14.03
CA HIS A 271 15.83 -3.58 -13.70
C HIS A 271 14.48 -4.07 -14.24
N GLY A 272 13.75 -3.26 -15.02
CA GLY A 272 12.43 -3.63 -15.55
C GLY A 272 11.32 -3.77 -14.51
N ARG A 273 11.56 -3.31 -13.26
CA ARG A 273 10.59 -3.33 -12.14
C ARG A 273 9.64 -2.13 -12.15
N LEU A 274 9.98 -1.11 -12.93
CA LEU A 274 9.12 0.02 -13.25
C LEU A 274 9.18 0.26 -14.76
N ARG A 275 8.09 0.08 -15.49
CA ARG A 275 8.11 0.29 -16.94
C ARG A 275 8.07 1.80 -17.31
N PRO A 276 8.80 2.23 -18.35
CA PRO A 276 8.65 3.59 -18.89
C PRO A 276 7.24 3.79 -19.46
N ARG A 277 6.82 5.05 -19.57
CA ARG A 277 5.62 5.43 -20.31
C ARG A 277 5.81 5.23 -21.81
#